data_AF-A0A3M7KZB3-F1
#
_entry.id   AF-A0A3M7KZB3-F1
#
_cell.length_a   1.000
_cell.length_b   1.000
_cell.length_c   1.000
_cell.angle_alpha   90.00
_cell.angle_beta   90.00
_cell.angle_gamma   90.00
#
_symmetry.space_group_name_H-M   'P 1'
#
loop_
_entity.id
_entity.type
_entity.pdbx_description
1 polymer ?
#
loop_
_entity_poly.entity_id
_entity_poly.type
_entity_poly.pdbx_seq_one_letter_code
_entity_poly.pdbx_strand_id
1 'polypeptide(L)'
;MTETSGSQPPGWDMRRTVSSRAVQGSTGTLYTRWYEVLAPYFCADEGASEALLSACRRLWGQPFTTPTFALLLHQWLLVHPGAGGADQRLKYLNVLVSGARQLFVGDAETGSAAFAPMFSFLAERVVLSPGGARLAALPETGREAVMALAASFAPYYLGPSGDYVTFLDSFPAPSAVSAGRPPPRDPGRDGGRREGVDFALDRAVEALAREVTAEPGVLAFLAALRALGGTGLLGALRTSTRIRLQAELYALTQPGGPRYASRAVNRAAFRALDALFPRGRRARRLVNAAFRVLHPGEWPWLWWDALWDGARAVRAWARLAGRAARGLWARLAARLRWRPGTGRGILCG
;
A
#
# COMPACT_ATOMS: atom_id res chain seq x y z
N MET A 1 49.26 29.98 12.75
CA MET A 1 48.15 30.10 13.71
C MET A 1 47.24 31.22 13.25
N THR A 2 46.16 30.89 12.55
CA THR A 2 44.95 31.71 12.41
C THR A 2 43.89 30.79 11.83
N GLU A 3 42.90 30.45 12.66
CA GLU A 3 41.80 29.54 12.38
C GLU A 3 40.84 30.11 11.33
N THR A 4 40.44 29.24 10.42
CA THR A 4 39.38 29.43 9.44
C THR A 4 38.02 29.24 10.09
N SER A 5 37.20 30.30 10.06
CA SER A 5 35.76 30.28 10.31
C SER A 5 35.05 29.44 9.26
N GLY A 6 34.74 28.18 9.58
CA GLY A 6 33.85 27.31 8.80
C GLY A 6 32.40 27.49 9.24
N SER A 7 31.57 28.02 8.35
CA SER A 7 30.12 28.10 8.48
C SER A 7 29.47 26.71 8.59
N GLN A 8 28.76 26.45 9.69
CA GLN A 8 27.88 25.29 9.89
C GLN A 8 26.72 25.27 8.88
N PRO A 9 26.45 24.16 8.16
CA PRO A 9 25.18 23.95 7.50
C PRO A 9 24.07 23.65 8.52
N PRO A 10 22.79 23.97 8.21
CA PRO A 10 21.72 24.03 9.19
C PRO A 10 21.35 22.66 9.77
N GLY A 11 21.03 22.70 11.07
CA GLY A 11 20.85 21.56 11.98
C GLY A 11 19.88 20.49 11.51
N TRP A 12 20.35 19.25 11.56
CA TRP A 12 19.54 18.04 11.54
C TRP A 12 18.87 17.86 12.90
N ASP A 13 17.58 18.19 13.00
CA ASP A 13 16.78 17.89 14.18
C ASP A 13 16.39 16.40 14.19
N MET A 14 17.19 15.58 14.88
CA MET A 14 16.96 14.14 15.06
C MET A 14 15.65 13.81 15.81
N ARG A 15 14.92 14.80 16.36
CA ARG A 15 13.79 14.54 17.29
C ARG A 15 12.40 14.57 16.66
N ARG A 16 12.25 14.77 15.35
CA ARG A 16 10.92 14.99 14.72
C ARG A 16 10.45 14.03 13.62
N THR A 17 10.98 12.81 13.52
CA THR A 17 10.43 11.83 12.57
C THR A 17 10.11 10.50 13.21
N VAL A 18 9.07 10.49 14.05
CA VAL A 18 8.25 9.30 14.30
C VAL A 18 6.78 9.72 14.22
N SER A 19 6.28 9.91 12.99
CA SER A 19 4.84 9.85 12.75
C SER A 19 4.54 8.52 12.08
N SER A 20 4.71 7.43 12.83
CA SER A 20 4.51 6.07 12.34
C SER A 20 3.18 5.51 12.86
N ARG A 21 2.07 5.82 12.18
CA ARG A 21 0.78 5.16 12.47
C ARG A 21 0.69 3.71 11.97
N ALA A 22 1.68 3.24 11.21
CA ALA A 22 1.75 1.87 10.70
C ALA A 22 2.55 0.88 11.58
N VAL A 23 3.17 1.33 12.69
CA VAL A 23 4.12 0.51 13.50
C VAL A 23 3.44 -0.37 14.57
N GLN A 24 2.12 -0.26 14.76
CA GLN A 24 1.43 -0.90 15.89
C GLN A 24 1.22 -2.43 15.77
N GLY A 25 1.86 -3.12 14.82
CA GLY A 25 1.50 -4.48 14.44
C GLY A 25 2.15 -5.66 15.18
N SER A 26 3.36 -5.56 15.77
CA SER A 26 3.97 -6.75 16.40
C SER A 26 5.00 -6.52 17.50
N THR A 27 5.59 -5.34 17.59
CA THR A 27 6.41 -4.92 18.73
C THR A 27 6.01 -3.49 19.03
N GLY A 28 5.43 -3.27 20.21
CA GLY A 28 5.03 -1.94 20.66
C GLY A 28 6.16 -0.92 20.53
N THR A 29 5.81 0.36 20.65
CA THR A 29 6.65 1.57 20.57
C THR A 29 7.91 1.61 21.47
N LEU A 30 8.32 0.49 22.06
CA LEU A 30 9.42 0.32 23.00
C LEU A 30 10.67 -0.35 22.39
N TYR A 31 10.57 -1.00 21.23
CA TYR A 31 11.71 -1.70 20.63
C TYR A 31 12.05 -1.14 19.25
N THR A 32 13.20 -0.44 19.16
CA THR A 32 13.83 -0.07 17.90
C THR A 32 14.61 -1.26 17.35
N ARG A 33 14.39 -1.63 16.09
CA ARG A 33 15.17 -2.71 15.47
C ARG A 33 16.60 -2.25 15.24
N TRP A 34 17.55 -3.18 15.34
CA TRP A 34 18.99 -2.86 15.22
C TRP A 34 19.32 -2.10 13.93
N TYR A 35 18.71 -2.47 12.80
CA TYR A 35 18.98 -1.81 11.52
C TYR A 35 18.41 -0.39 11.45
N GLU A 36 17.36 -0.08 12.22
CA GLU A 36 16.79 1.28 12.29
C GLU A 36 17.77 2.26 12.95
N VAL A 37 18.69 1.75 13.79
CA VAL A 37 19.77 2.51 14.42
C VAL A 37 21.03 2.51 13.55
N LEU A 38 21.41 1.34 13.00
CA LEU A 38 22.65 1.20 12.26
C LEU A 38 22.59 1.81 10.85
N ALA A 39 21.47 1.76 10.14
CA ALA A 39 21.39 2.29 8.78
C ALA A 39 21.59 3.82 8.73
N PRO A 40 21.02 4.63 9.65
CA PRO A 40 21.35 6.04 9.76
C PRO A 40 22.81 6.29 10.14
N TYR A 41 23.39 5.47 11.03
CA TYR A 41 24.81 5.58 11.40
C TYR A 41 25.72 5.40 10.18
N PHE A 42 25.53 4.33 9.40
CA PHE A 42 26.28 4.10 8.18
C PHE A 42 26.00 5.19 7.12
N CYS A 43 24.78 5.71 7.05
CA CYS A 43 24.50 6.86 6.20
C CYS A 43 25.30 8.12 6.56
N ALA A 44 25.66 8.31 7.83
CA ALA A 44 26.40 9.47 8.29
C ALA A 44 27.93 9.29 8.18
N ASP A 45 28.43 8.07 8.35
CA ASP A 45 29.85 7.73 8.31
C ASP A 45 30.22 6.97 7.02
N GLU A 46 30.79 7.69 6.06
CA GLU A 46 31.24 7.12 4.78
C GLU A 46 32.36 6.08 4.96
N GLY A 47 33.28 6.30 5.90
CA GLY A 47 34.39 5.37 6.15
C GLY A 47 33.91 4.03 6.68
N ALA A 48 32.98 4.07 7.64
CA ALA A 48 32.33 2.87 8.16
C ALA A 48 31.50 2.15 7.08
N SER A 49 30.81 2.91 6.22
CA SER A 49 30.03 2.34 5.11
C SER A 49 30.90 1.66 4.06
N GLU A 50 32.01 2.27 3.64
CA GLU A 50 32.94 1.66 2.69
C GLU A 50 33.63 0.43 3.29
N ALA A 51 33.98 0.47 4.58
CA ALA A 51 34.50 -0.70 5.29
C ALA A 51 33.48 -1.84 5.32
N LEU A 52 32.22 -1.54 5.64
CA LEU A 52 31.13 -2.52 5.61
C LEU A 52 30.92 -3.07 4.19
N LEU A 53 30.85 -2.21 3.18
CA LEU A 53 30.75 -2.61 1.77
C LEU A 53 31.89 -3.56 1.38
N SER A 54 33.12 -3.29 1.82
CA SER A 54 34.28 -4.14 1.54
C SER A 54 34.17 -5.53 2.18
N ALA A 55 33.67 -5.61 3.41
CA ALA A 55 33.45 -6.88 4.13
C ALA A 55 32.34 -7.67 3.45
N CYS A 56 31.25 -6.99 3.18
CA CYS A 56 30.12 -7.46 2.42
C CYS A 56 30.63 -8.07 1.08
N ARG A 57 31.43 -7.37 0.26
CA ARG A 57 31.96 -7.90 -1.02
C ARG A 57 32.65 -9.26 -0.94
N ARG A 58 33.30 -9.57 0.18
CA ARG A 58 33.97 -10.87 0.41
C ARG A 58 32.96 -12.00 0.69
N LEU A 59 31.75 -11.64 1.07
CA LEU A 59 30.68 -12.52 1.54
C LEU A 59 29.48 -12.58 0.58
N TRP A 60 29.56 -12.05 -0.66
CA TRP A 60 28.47 -12.10 -1.65
C TRP A 60 27.96 -13.52 -1.94
N GLY A 61 28.80 -14.54 -1.77
CA GLY A 61 28.40 -15.95 -1.93
C GLY A 61 27.47 -16.47 -0.84
N GLN A 62 27.27 -15.73 0.26
CA GLN A 62 26.43 -16.15 1.38
C GLN A 62 24.99 -15.61 1.21
N PRO A 63 23.96 -16.42 1.53
CA PRO A 63 22.56 -16.07 1.27
C PRO A 63 22.06 -14.87 2.09
N PHE A 64 22.59 -14.68 3.31
CA PHE A 64 22.18 -13.59 4.22
C PHE A 64 22.85 -12.24 3.90
N THR A 65 23.90 -12.23 3.09
CA THR A 65 24.69 -11.02 2.87
C THR A 65 23.92 -9.97 2.10
N THR A 66 23.17 -10.37 1.07
CA THR A 66 22.41 -9.46 0.21
C THR A 66 21.28 -8.74 1.00
N PRO A 67 20.45 -9.45 1.79
CA PRO A 67 19.51 -8.81 2.72
C PRO A 67 20.18 -7.91 3.76
N THR A 68 21.28 -8.36 4.37
CA THR A 68 21.99 -7.57 5.40
C THR A 68 22.57 -6.28 4.83
N PHE A 69 23.17 -6.37 3.63
CA PHE A 69 23.63 -5.23 2.85
C PHE A 69 22.49 -4.24 2.61
N ALA A 70 21.31 -4.73 2.20
CA ALA A 70 20.16 -3.90 1.95
C ALA A 70 19.67 -3.19 3.23
N LEU A 71 19.59 -3.90 4.36
CA LEU A 71 19.17 -3.31 5.63
C LEU A 71 20.12 -2.20 6.11
N LEU A 72 21.43 -2.41 5.99
CA LEU A 72 22.40 -1.51 6.58
C LEU A 72 22.79 -0.34 5.69
N LEU A 73 22.89 -0.56 4.37
CA LEU A 73 23.47 0.41 3.44
C LEU A 73 22.44 1.08 2.52
N HIS A 74 21.13 0.78 2.63
CA HIS A 74 20.12 1.41 1.78
C HIS A 74 20.12 2.94 1.87
N GLN A 75 20.24 3.51 3.08
CA GLN A 75 20.21 4.96 3.22
C GLN A 75 21.47 5.58 2.62
N TRP A 76 22.64 5.05 2.95
CA TRP A 76 23.91 5.54 2.43
C TRP A 76 23.94 5.51 0.90
N LEU A 77 23.59 4.38 0.28
CA LEU A 77 23.66 4.22 -1.18
C LEU A 77 22.65 5.09 -1.95
N LEU A 78 21.46 5.30 -1.37
CA LEU A 78 20.37 6.06 -2.00
C LEU A 78 20.45 7.57 -1.72
N VAL A 79 21.14 8.00 -0.66
CA VAL A 79 21.34 9.42 -0.32
C VAL A 79 22.60 9.98 -0.97
N HIS A 80 23.69 9.21 -0.99
CA HIS A 80 24.99 9.69 -1.44
C HIS A 80 25.28 9.28 -2.89
N PRO A 81 25.45 10.25 -3.81
CA PRO A 81 25.74 9.95 -5.23
C PRO A 81 27.07 9.24 -5.47
N GLY A 82 28.05 9.46 -4.58
CA GLY A 82 29.39 8.89 -4.67
C GLY A 82 29.57 7.51 -4.02
N ALA A 83 28.54 6.98 -3.34
CA ALA A 83 28.65 5.75 -2.57
C ALA A 83 29.06 4.53 -3.42
N GLY A 84 30.10 3.81 -2.99
CA GLY A 84 30.62 2.61 -3.66
C GLY A 84 31.36 2.87 -4.98
N GLY A 85 31.62 4.13 -5.33
CA GLY A 85 32.28 4.53 -6.57
C GLY A 85 31.37 4.44 -7.81
N ALA A 86 31.58 5.36 -8.76
CA ALA A 86 30.72 5.52 -9.93
C ALA A 86 30.57 4.25 -10.78
N ASP A 87 31.67 3.52 -11.01
CA ASP A 87 31.70 2.37 -11.93
C ASP A 87 30.92 1.16 -11.40
N GLN A 88 30.86 0.98 -10.07
CA GLN A 88 30.25 -0.19 -9.45
C GLN A 88 28.89 0.12 -8.81
N ARG A 89 28.46 1.38 -8.83
CA ARG A 89 27.24 1.83 -8.17
C ARG A 89 25.98 1.11 -8.66
N LEU A 90 25.87 0.87 -9.97
CA LEU A 90 24.74 0.11 -10.53
C LEU A 90 24.69 -1.33 -9.99
N LYS A 91 25.86 -1.98 -9.86
CA LYS A 91 25.95 -3.33 -9.28
C LYS A 91 25.45 -3.33 -7.84
N TYR A 92 25.89 -2.37 -7.03
CA TYR A 92 25.46 -2.27 -5.63
C TYR A 92 23.97 -1.94 -5.51
N LEU A 93 23.43 -1.12 -6.40
CA LEU A 93 22.01 -0.83 -6.43
C LEU A 93 21.18 -2.09 -6.78
N ASN A 94 21.65 -2.92 -7.72
CA ASN A 94 20.98 -4.17 -8.05
C ASN A 94 21.02 -5.16 -6.88
N VAL A 95 22.15 -5.24 -6.15
CA VAL A 95 22.25 -6.03 -4.92
C VAL A 95 21.29 -5.49 -3.86
N LEU A 96 21.21 -4.15 -3.70
CA LEU A 96 20.27 -3.50 -2.79
C LEU A 96 18.83 -3.89 -3.11
N VAL A 97 18.41 -3.74 -4.37
CA VAL A 97 17.05 -4.04 -4.82
C VAL A 97 16.70 -5.50 -4.61
N SER A 98 17.63 -6.41 -4.93
CA SER A 98 17.46 -7.86 -4.71
C SER A 98 17.32 -8.19 -3.23
N GLY A 99 18.18 -7.65 -2.37
CA GLY A 99 18.14 -7.88 -0.92
C GLY A 99 16.89 -7.31 -0.28
N ALA A 100 16.50 -6.09 -0.66
CA ALA A 100 15.27 -5.45 -0.21
C ALA A 100 14.02 -6.26 -0.62
N ARG A 101 14.00 -6.78 -1.85
CA ARG A 101 12.92 -7.66 -2.33
C ARG A 101 12.80 -8.89 -1.45
N GLN A 102 13.90 -9.58 -1.15
CA GLN A 102 13.87 -10.77 -0.27
C GLN A 102 13.29 -10.45 1.11
N LEU A 103 13.67 -9.32 1.71
CA LEU A 103 13.15 -8.87 3.00
C LEU A 103 11.65 -8.58 2.94
N PHE A 104 11.20 -7.87 1.91
CA PHE A 104 9.78 -7.52 1.76
C PHE A 104 8.89 -8.73 1.45
N VAL A 105 9.40 -9.70 0.67
CA VAL A 105 8.72 -10.99 0.51
C VAL A 105 8.63 -11.70 1.86
N GLY A 106 9.71 -11.73 2.65
CA GLY A 106 9.69 -12.34 3.98
C GLY A 106 8.67 -11.72 4.93
N ASP A 107 8.52 -10.39 4.91
CA ASP A 107 7.46 -9.71 5.67
C ASP A 107 6.07 -10.14 5.16
N ALA A 108 5.86 -10.17 3.84
CA ALA A 108 4.58 -10.58 3.24
C ALA A 108 4.22 -12.05 3.51
N GLU A 109 5.23 -12.93 3.56
CA GLU A 109 5.07 -14.35 3.85
C GLU A 109 4.69 -14.59 5.31
N THR A 110 5.32 -13.86 6.23
CA THR A 110 5.10 -14.00 7.67
C THR A 110 3.94 -13.15 8.20
N GLY A 111 3.40 -12.22 7.39
CA GLY A 111 2.43 -11.23 7.85
C GLY A 111 3.01 -10.20 8.83
N SER A 112 4.34 -10.03 8.81
CA SER A 112 5.08 -9.09 9.64
C SER A 112 5.25 -7.73 8.95
N ALA A 113 5.55 -6.71 9.74
CA ALA A 113 5.94 -5.38 9.28
C ALA A 113 7.34 -5.00 9.80
N ALA A 114 8.26 -5.97 9.82
CA ALA A 114 9.60 -5.80 10.38
C ALA A 114 10.45 -4.81 9.58
N PHE A 115 10.23 -4.75 8.27
CA PHE A 115 10.98 -3.95 7.31
C PHE A 115 10.17 -2.75 6.79
N ALA A 116 9.02 -2.45 7.39
CA ALA A 116 8.21 -1.28 7.07
C ALA A 116 9.00 0.05 7.14
N PRO A 117 9.88 0.30 8.13
CA PRO A 117 10.72 1.51 8.15
C PRO A 117 11.62 1.66 6.91
N MET A 118 12.22 0.57 6.44
CA MET A 118 13.03 0.57 5.22
C MET A 118 12.16 0.83 3.98
N PHE A 119 10.97 0.23 3.91
CA PHE A 119 10.01 0.50 2.85
C PHE A 119 9.57 1.98 2.86
N SER A 120 9.20 2.54 4.01
CA SER A 120 8.80 3.96 4.13
C SER A 120 9.93 4.89 3.68
N PHE A 121 11.18 4.61 4.04
CA PHE A 121 12.32 5.37 3.52
C PHE A 121 12.40 5.30 1.99
N LEU A 122 12.29 4.10 1.41
CA LEU A 122 12.33 3.91 -0.04
C LEU A 122 11.18 4.65 -0.76
N ALA A 123 9.95 4.46 -0.30
CA ALA A 123 8.75 5.02 -0.90
C ALA A 123 8.69 6.54 -0.74
N GLU A 124 8.76 7.05 0.49
CA GLU A 124 8.51 8.46 0.79
C GLU A 124 9.74 9.33 0.53
N ARG A 125 10.92 8.84 0.92
CA ARG A 125 12.13 9.66 0.91
C ARG A 125 12.96 9.51 -0.36
N VAL A 126 12.77 8.46 -1.16
CA VAL A 126 13.53 8.25 -2.41
C VAL A 126 12.62 8.41 -3.62
N VAL A 127 11.59 7.56 -3.74
CA VAL A 127 10.69 7.56 -4.93
C VAL A 127 9.82 8.81 -4.97
N LEU A 128 9.14 9.15 -3.88
CA LEU A 128 8.30 10.35 -3.76
C LEU A 128 9.08 11.60 -3.30
N SER A 129 10.42 11.59 -3.47
CA SER A 129 11.24 12.75 -3.09
C SER A 129 10.78 14.02 -3.83
N PRO A 130 10.75 15.18 -3.15
CA PRO A 130 10.29 16.43 -3.76
C PRO A 130 11.15 16.76 -4.99
N GLY A 131 10.48 16.93 -6.14
CA GLY A 131 11.16 17.18 -7.42
C GLY A 131 11.93 16.00 -8.01
N GLY A 132 11.84 14.80 -7.42
CA GLY A 132 12.53 13.60 -7.91
C GLY A 132 14.06 13.63 -7.75
N ALA A 133 14.59 14.54 -6.95
CA ALA A 133 16.04 14.81 -6.87
C ALA A 133 16.86 13.57 -6.49
N ARG A 134 16.38 12.76 -5.53
CA ARG A 134 17.11 11.55 -5.09
C ARG A 134 17.11 10.46 -6.14
N LEU A 135 16.01 10.33 -6.86
CA LEU A 135 15.89 9.36 -7.94
C LEU A 135 16.75 9.79 -9.14
N ALA A 136 16.78 11.08 -9.47
CA ALA A 136 17.65 11.63 -10.51
C ALA A 136 19.15 11.46 -10.19
N ALA A 137 19.51 11.45 -8.91
CA ALA A 137 20.89 11.19 -8.47
C ALA A 137 21.33 9.72 -8.61
N LEU A 138 20.42 8.77 -8.88
CA LEU A 138 20.77 7.37 -9.13
C LEU A 138 21.18 7.13 -10.60
N PRO A 139 21.95 6.06 -10.89
CA PRO A 139 22.20 5.61 -12.25
C PRO A 139 20.88 5.36 -13.00
N GLU A 140 20.77 5.81 -14.25
CA GLU A 140 19.52 5.80 -15.03
C GLU A 140 18.87 4.40 -15.09
N THR A 141 19.66 3.38 -15.44
CA THR A 141 19.25 1.97 -15.48
C THR A 141 18.78 1.42 -14.13
N GLY A 142 19.26 2.02 -13.04
CA GLY A 142 18.92 1.65 -11.67
C GLY A 142 17.64 2.30 -11.13
N ARG A 143 17.21 3.44 -11.70
CA ARG A 143 16.04 4.19 -11.23
C ARG A 143 14.77 3.38 -11.33
N GLU A 144 14.55 2.74 -12.49
CA GLU A 144 13.36 1.91 -12.72
C GLU A 144 13.30 0.72 -11.75
N ALA A 145 14.43 0.09 -11.44
CA ALA A 145 14.48 -1.04 -10.51
C ALA A 145 14.06 -0.63 -9.07
N VAL A 146 14.49 0.55 -8.62
CA VAL A 146 14.12 1.12 -7.33
C VAL A 146 12.63 1.50 -7.31
N MET A 147 12.14 2.13 -8.37
CA MET A 147 10.72 2.46 -8.54
C MET A 147 9.85 1.19 -8.54
N ALA A 148 10.25 0.18 -9.30
CA ALA A 148 9.55 -1.10 -9.41
C ALA A 148 9.48 -1.80 -8.05
N LEU A 149 10.58 -1.81 -7.28
CA LEU A 149 10.59 -2.37 -5.94
C LEU A 149 9.57 -1.67 -5.01
N ALA A 150 9.57 -0.34 -4.99
CA ALA A 150 8.62 0.42 -4.17
C ALA A 150 7.17 0.17 -4.61
N ALA A 151 6.91 0.16 -5.92
CA ALA A 151 5.59 -0.11 -6.47
C ALA A 151 5.10 -1.54 -6.17
N SER A 152 5.97 -2.54 -6.30
CA SER A 152 5.66 -3.95 -6.07
C SER A 152 5.09 -4.19 -4.67
N PHE A 153 5.68 -3.60 -3.63
CA PHE A 153 5.30 -3.85 -2.23
C PHE A 153 4.44 -2.75 -1.58
N ALA A 154 4.18 -1.65 -2.29
CA ALA A 154 3.29 -0.59 -1.82
C ALA A 154 1.89 -1.07 -1.38
N PRO A 155 1.21 -2.01 -2.08
CA PRO A 155 -0.08 -2.51 -1.62
C PRO A 155 0.00 -3.16 -0.23
N TYR A 156 1.10 -3.86 0.07
CA TYR A 156 1.28 -4.54 1.36
C TYR A 156 1.45 -3.54 2.51
N TYR A 157 2.42 -2.63 2.38
CA TYR A 157 2.79 -1.73 3.47
C TYR A 157 1.82 -0.54 3.62
N LEU A 158 1.25 -0.04 2.53
CA LEU A 158 0.36 1.15 2.55
C LEU A 158 -1.13 0.79 2.56
N GLY A 159 -1.47 -0.46 2.25
CA GLY A 159 -2.85 -0.96 2.25
C GLY A 159 -3.59 -0.75 3.57
N PRO A 160 -3.03 -1.19 4.72
CA PRO A 160 -3.68 -1.05 6.03
C PRO A 160 -3.98 0.40 6.43
N SER A 161 -3.11 1.34 6.04
CA SER A 161 -3.25 2.76 6.37
C SER A 161 -4.21 3.51 5.45
N GLY A 162 -4.55 2.94 4.28
CA GLY A 162 -5.33 3.61 3.24
C GLY A 162 -4.53 4.60 2.37
N ASP A 163 -3.23 4.73 2.62
CA ASP A 163 -2.36 5.69 1.93
C ASP A 163 -1.97 5.24 0.51
N TYR A 164 -2.30 4.00 0.14
CA TYR A 164 -1.96 3.42 -1.16
C TYR A 164 -2.51 4.22 -2.35
N VAL A 165 -3.73 4.77 -2.24
CA VAL A 165 -4.33 5.59 -3.31
C VAL A 165 -3.53 6.87 -3.52
N THR A 166 -3.18 7.55 -2.43
CA THR A 166 -2.38 8.78 -2.44
C THR A 166 -0.98 8.53 -2.98
N PHE A 167 -0.38 7.40 -2.62
CA PHE A 167 0.90 6.96 -3.15
C PHE A 167 0.87 6.78 -4.67
N LEU A 168 -0.13 6.08 -5.20
CA LEU A 168 -0.28 5.90 -6.64
C LEU A 168 -0.49 7.23 -7.36
N ASP A 169 -1.27 8.13 -6.77
CA ASP A 169 -1.56 9.43 -7.37
C ASP A 169 -0.32 10.33 -7.49
N SER A 170 0.61 10.17 -6.54
CA SER A 170 1.86 10.92 -6.47
C SER A 170 3.03 10.20 -7.16
N PHE A 171 2.82 9.00 -7.71
CA PHE A 171 3.90 8.14 -8.20
C PHE A 171 4.54 8.73 -9.47
N PRO A 172 5.88 8.86 -9.52
CA PRO A 172 6.55 9.49 -10.66
C PRO A 172 6.45 8.63 -11.93
N ALA A 173 6.37 9.29 -13.09
CA ALA A 173 6.40 8.62 -14.39
C ALA A 173 7.82 8.11 -14.70
N PRO A 174 8.00 6.83 -15.05
CA PRO A 174 9.32 6.29 -15.43
C PRO A 174 10.00 7.09 -16.54
N SER A 175 9.26 7.46 -17.60
CA SER A 175 9.80 8.24 -18.72
C SER A 175 10.33 9.62 -18.32
N ALA A 176 9.64 10.32 -17.41
CA ALA A 176 10.04 11.64 -16.92
C ALA A 176 11.34 11.56 -16.10
N VAL A 177 11.45 10.51 -15.27
CA VAL A 177 12.62 10.25 -14.43
C VAL A 177 13.84 9.86 -15.26
N SER A 178 13.67 9.04 -16.31
CA SER A 178 14.78 8.69 -17.21
C SER A 178 15.28 9.91 -17.99
N ALA A 179 14.38 10.78 -18.45
CA ALA A 179 14.72 12.00 -19.18
C ALA A 179 15.40 13.09 -18.32
N GLY A 180 15.62 12.86 -17.01
CA GLY A 180 16.18 13.85 -16.08
C GLY A 180 15.32 15.12 -15.96
N ARG A 181 14.08 15.07 -16.45
CA ARG A 181 13.16 16.20 -16.47
C ARG A 181 12.43 16.21 -15.14
N PRO A 182 12.33 17.36 -14.45
CA PRO A 182 11.46 17.46 -13.29
C PRO A 182 10.03 17.04 -13.70
N PRO A 183 9.31 16.29 -12.85
CA PRO A 183 7.93 15.93 -13.13
C PRO A 183 7.17 17.22 -13.48
N PRO A 184 6.36 17.20 -14.57
CA PRO A 184 5.70 18.42 -15.03
C PRO A 184 4.92 19.07 -13.89
N ARG A 185 5.13 20.38 -13.69
CA ARG A 185 4.50 21.19 -12.62
C ARG A 185 2.96 21.21 -12.71
N ASP A 186 2.40 20.89 -13.87
CA ASP A 186 0.98 20.69 -14.06
C ASP A 186 0.63 19.19 -14.17
N PRO A 187 -0.08 18.62 -13.18
CA PRO A 187 -0.63 17.27 -13.27
C PRO A 187 -1.68 17.10 -14.39
N GLY A 188 -2.01 18.18 -15.11
CA GLY A 188 -3.01 18.23 -16.17
C GLY A 188 -2.53 17.80 -17.56
N ARG A 189 -1.24 17.56 -17.80
CA ARG A 189 -0.82 16.79 -18.99
C ARG A 189 -0.90 15.31 -18.63
N ASP A 190 -2.14 14.83 -18.62
CA ASP A 190 -2.63 13.49 -18.24
C ASP A 190 -1.71 12.29 -18.53
N GLY A 191 -0.81 12.38 -19.51
CA GLY A 191 0.11 11.28 -19.87
C GLY A 191 1.05 10.84 -18.75
N GLY A 192 1.71 11.76 -18.05
CA GLY A 192 2.74 11.41 -17.05
C GLY A 192 2.15 10.74 -15.80
N ARG A 193 1.08 11.31 -15.25
CA ARG A 193 0.35 10.73 -14.10
C ARG A 193 -0.21 9.34 -14.44
N ARG A 194 -0.79 9.18 -15.63
CA ARG A 194 -1.33 7.89 -16.09
C ARG A 194 -0.23 6.85 -16.25
N GLU A 195 0.92 7.24 -16.78
CA GLU A 195 2.08 6.35 -16.92
C GLU A 195 2.62 5.89 -15.56
N GLY A 196 2.77 6.80 -14.58
CA GLY A 196 3.22 6.45 -13.23
C GLY A 196 2.28 5.47 -12.54
N VAL A 197 0.97 5.73 -12.58
CA VAL A 197 -0.07 4.85 -12.02
C VAL A 197 -0.08 3.48 -12.70
N ASP A 198 0.02 3.45 -14.03
CA ASP A 198 0.05 2.21 -14.82
C ASP A 198 1.28 1.36 -14.51
N PHE A 199 2.47 1.98 -14.47
CA PHE A 199 3.71 1.33 -14.09
C PHE A 199 3.62 0.76 -12.67
N ALA A 200 3.17 1.56 -11.70
CA ALA A 200 3.11 1.14 -10.32
C ALA A 200 2.13 -0.04 -10.12
N LEU A 201 0.98 0.00 -10.79
CA LEU A 201 0.01 -1.09 -10.72
C LEU A 201 0.44 -2.34 -11.47
N ASP A 202 1.10 -2.24 -12.63
CA ASP A 202 1.63 -3.42 -13.32
C ASP A 202 2.67 -4.14 -12.44
N ARG A 203 3.56 -3.41 -11.77
CA ARG A 203 4.55 -3.98 -10.84
C ARG A 203 3.95 -4.56 -9.57
N ALA A 204 2.87 -3.97 -9.05
CA ALA A 204 2.10 -4.52 -7.94
C ALA A 204 1.39 -5.82 -8.32
N VAL A 205 0.81 -5.89 -9.52
CA VAL A 205 0.15 -7.10 -10.04
C VAL A 205 1.17 -8.21 -10.29
N GLU A 206 2.33 -7.87 -10.86
CA GLU A 206 3.43 -8.82 -11.05
C GLU A 206 3.91 -9.41 -9.72
N ALA A 207 4.10 -8.58 -8.69
CA ALA A 207 4.51 -9.03 -7.36
C ALA A 207 3.44 -9.91 -6.69
N LEU A 208 2.17 -9.56 -6.82
CA LEU A 208 1.06 -10.40 -6.34
C LEU A 208 1.05 -11.77 -7.01
N ALA A 209 1.34 -11.84 -8.32
CA ALA A 209 1.28 -13.08 -9.08
C ALA A 209 2.48 -14.01 -8.82
N ARG A 210 3.68 -13.45 -8.62
CA ARG A 210 4.93 -14.22 -8.61
C ARG A 210 5.61 -14.35 -7.26
N GLU A 211 5.42 -13.39 -6.37
CA GLU A 211 6.25 -13.27 -5.16
C GLU A 211 5.42 -13.46 -3.88
N VAL A 212 4.22 -12.89 -3.84
CA VAL A 212 3.39 -12.91 -2.62
C VAL A 212 2.43 -14.10 -2.66
N THR A 213 2.88 -15.23 -2.11
CA THR A 213 2.11 -16.48 -2.13
C THR A 213 1.37 -16.76 -0.82
N ALA A 214 1.84 -16.22 0.29
CA ALA A 214 1.24 -16.45 1.59
C ALA A 214 -0.08 -15.69 1.78
N GLU A 215 -1.01 -16.32 2.50
CA GLU A 215 -2.33 -15.76 2.80
C GLU A 215 -2.32 -14.33 3.37
N PRO A 216 -1.54 -13.99 4.43
CA PRO A 216 -1.58 -12.64 4.99
C PRO A 216 -1.14 -11.57 3.98
N GLY A 217 -0.06 -11.84 3.23
CA GLY A 217 0.43 -10.96 2.17
C GLY A 217 -0.63 -10.73 1.08
N VAL A 218 -1.20 -11.81 0.54
CA VAL A 218 -2.22 -11.71 -0.51
C VAL A 218 -3.45 -10.94 -0.03
N LEU A 219 -3.91 -11.16 1.20
CA LEU A 219 -5.04 -10.44 1.77
C LEU A 219 -4.78 -8.94 1.89
N ALA A 220 -3.58 -8.54 2.32
CA ALA A 220 -3.18 -7.13 2.41
C ALA A 220 -3.16 -6.47 1.02
N PHE A 221 -2.58 -7.14 0.02
CA PHE A 221 -2.61 -6.68 -1.38
C PHE A 221 -4.04 -6.50 -1.90
N LEU A 222 -4.91 -7.50 -1.71
CA LEU A 222 -6.30 -7.44 -2.17
C LEU A 222 -7.10 -6.34 -1.46
N ALA A 223 -6.82 -6.07 -0.20
CA ALA A 223 -7.43 -4.97 0.54
C ALA A 223 -7.02 -3.61 -0.04
N ALA A 224 -5.74 -3.41 -0.35
CA ALA A 224 -5.23 -2.21 -0.99
C ALA A 224 -5.80 -2.02 -2.40
N LEU A 225 -5.81 -3.07 -3.22
CA LEU A 225 -6.39 -3.04 -4.56
C LEU A 225 -7.89 -2.73 -4.53
N ARG A 226 -8.63 -3.30 -3.56
CA ARG A 226 -10.06 -2.99 -3.38
C ARG A 226 -10.29 -1.50 -3.11
N ALA A 227 -9.39 -0.82 -2.41
CA ALA A 227 -9.51 0.62 -2.12
C ALA A 227 -9.43 1.50 -3.37
N LEU A 228 -8.89 0.99 -4.48
CA LEU A 228 -8.91 1.67 -5.78
C LEU A 228 -10.30 1.70 -6.43
N GLY A 229 -11.23 0.87 -5.95
CA GLY A 229 -12.59 0.84 -6.46
C GLY A 229 -13.29 2.18 -6.25
N GLY A 230 -13.58 2.90 -7.34
CA GLY A 230 -14.31 4.17 -7.32
C GLY A 230 -13.44 5.43 -7.31
N THR A 231 -12.11 5.33 -7.30
CA THR A 231 -11.19 6.49 -7.29
C THR A 231 -10.90 7.07 -8.68
N GLY A 232 -11.36 6.42 -9.75
CA GLY A 232 -11.11 6.83 -11.14
C GLY A 232 -9.72 6.45 -11.68
N LEU A 233 -8.78 6.03 -10.82
CA LEU A 233 -7.42 5.62 -11.21
C LEU A 233 -7.40 4.42 -12.18
N LEU A 234 -8.43 3.56 -12.17
CA LEU A 234 -8.55 2.47 -13.14
C LEU A 234 -8.75 2.94 -14.58
N GLY A 235 -9.25 4.16 -14.78
CA GLY A 235 -9.35 4.79 -16.10
C GLY A 235 -7.99 5.21 -16.66
N ALA A 236 -7.01 5.46 -15.78
CA ALA A 236 -5.64 5.81 -16.17
C ALA A 236 -4.84 4.62 -16.71
N LEU A 237 -5.24 3.39 -16.36
CA LEU A 237 -4.54 2.17 -16.73
C LEU A 237 -4.62 1.84 -18.22
N ARG A 238 -3.52 1.29 -18.74
CA ARG A 238 -3.47 0.65 -20.05
C ARG A 238 -4.36 -0.60 -20.05
N THR A 239 -4.87 -0.94 -21.22
CA THR A 239 -5.72 -2.11 -21.41
C THR A 239 -5.01 -3.41 -21.02
N SER A 240 -3.70 -3.52 -21.29
CA SER A 240 -2.87 -4.66 -20.90
C SER A 240 -2.84 -4.88 -19.39
N THR A 241 -2.54 -3.83 -18.62
CA THR A 241 -2.45 -3.85 -17.16
C THR A 241 -3.81 -4.20 -16.55
N ARG A 242 -4.89 -3.64 -17.11
CA ARG A 242 -6.27 -3.94 -16.69
C ARG A 242 -6.63 -5.41 -16.92
N ILE A 243 -6.27 -5.97 -18.08
CA ILE A 243 -6.53 -7.38 -18.41
C ILE A 243 -5.72 -8.29 -17.48
N ARG A 244 -4.44 -8.00 -17.23
CA ARG A 244 -3.60 -8.76 -16.30
C ARG A 244 -4.17 -8.74 -14.88
N LEU A 245 -4.48 -7.56 -14.34
CA LEU A 245 -5.12 -7.43 -13.03
C LEU A 245 -6.41 -8.25 -12.95
N GLN A 246 -7.24 -8.20 -13.99
CA GLN A 246 -8.47 -8.97 -14.05
C GLN A 246 -8.22 -10.48 -14.10
N ALA A 247 -7.21 -10.93 -14.86
CA ALA A 247 -6.83 -12.34 -14.97
C ALA A 247 -6.31 -12.90 -13.62
N GLU A 248 -5.43 -12.17 -12.95
CA GLU A 248 -4.90 -12.56 -11.63
C GLU A 248 -6.01 -12.63 -10.57
N LEU A 249 -6.90 -11.63 -10.53
CA LEU A 249 -8.04 -11.66 -9.62
C LEU A 249 -8.98 -12.85 -9.91
N TYR A 250 -9.19 -13.19 -11.19
CA TYR A 250 -9.97 -14.36 -11.55
C TYR A 250 -9.30 -15.66 -11.13
N ALA A 251 -7.99 -15.80 -11.30
CA ALA A 251 -7.23 -16.96 -10.85
C ALA A 251 -7.44 -17.20 -9.34
N LEU A 252 -7.39 -16.13 -8.54
CA LEU A 252 -7.66 -16.19 -7.10
C LEU A 252 -9.12 -16.48 -6.73
N THR A 253 -10.08 -16.27 -7.66
CA THR A 253 -11.50 -16.58 -7.46
C THR A 253 -11.88 -18.03 -7.77
N GLN A 254 -11.01 -18.81 -8.41
CA GLN A 254 -11.33 -20.19 -8.76
C GLN A 254 -11.39 -21.09 -7.51
N PRO A 255 -12.50 -21.82 -7.29
CA PRO A 255 -12.57 -22.82 -6.22
C PRO A 255 -11.75 -24.07 -6.59
N GLY A 256 -10.95 -24.60 -5.66
CA GLY A 256 -10.20 -25.84 -5.89
C GLY A 256 -9.44 -26.36 -4.66
N GLY A 257 -8.72 -27.48 -4.84
CA GLY A 257 -8.04 -28.26 -3.79
C GLY A 257 -6.85 -27.58 -3.07
N PRO A 258 -5.98 -28.32 -2.37
CA PRO A 258 -5.00 -27.77 -1.41
C PRO A 258 -3.91 -26.84 -1.99
N ARG A 259 -3.80 -26.74 -3.33
CA ARG A 259 -2.91 -25.79 -4.04
C ARG A 259 -3.62 -24.51 -4.51
N TYR A 260 -4.92 -24.37 -4.23
CA TYR A 260 -5.72 -23.20 -4.61
C TYR A 260 -5.78 -22.18 -3.47
N ALA A 261 -6.13 -20.94 -3.82
CA ALA A 261 -6.27 -19.85 -2.87
C ALA A 261 -7.21 -20.21 -1.71
N SER A 262 -6.82 -19.85 -0.49
CA SER A 262 -7.65 -20.11 0.69
C SER A 262 -9.01 -19.42 0.58
N ARG A 263 -10.01 -19.90 1.31
CA ARG A 263 -11.38 -19.33 1.26
C ARG A 263 -11.40 -17.83 1.61
N ALA A 264 -10.51 -17.39 2.48
CA ALA A 264 -10.39 -15.97 2.84
C ALA A 264 -9.87 -15.15 1.64
N VAL A 265 -8.79 -15.61 1.01
CA VAL A 265 -8.21 -15.00 -0.20
C VAL A 265 -9.23 -14.97 -1.33
N ASN A 266 -9.92 -16.08 -1.58
CA ASN A 266 -10.96 -16.17 -2.61
C ASN A 266 -12.07 -15.14 -2.40
N ARG A 267 -12.61 -15.04 -1.18
CA ARG A 267 -13.63 -14.03 -0.83
C ARG A 267 -13.09 -12.60 -0.96
N ALA A 268 -11.85 -12.35 -0.57
CA ALA A 268 -11.21 -11.05 -0.73
C ALA A 268 -11.03 -10.68 -2.20
N ALA A 269 -10.61 -11.64 -3.04
CA ALA A 269 -10.43 -11.48 -4.47
C ALA A 269 -11.77 -11.19 -5.16
N PHE A 270 -12.84 -11.92 -4.82
CA PHE A 270 -14.20 -11.60 -5.29
C PHE A 270 -14.63 -10.17 -4.93
N ARG A 271 -14.35 -9.72 -3.69
CA ARG A 271 -14.68 -8.35 -3.25
C ARG A 271 -13.86 -7.30 -4.00
N ALA A 272 -12.57 -7.54 -4.22
CA ALA A 272 -11.70 -6.66 -4.99
C ALA A 272 -12.14 -6.59 -6.46
N LEU A 273 -12.38 -7.75 -7.09
CA LEU A 273 -12.85 -7.85 -8.47
C LEU A 273 -14.22 -7.17 -8.67
N ASP A 274 -15.13 -7.32 -7.73
CA ASP A 274 -16.39 -6.57 -7.73
C ASP A 274 -16.07 -5.07 -7.64
N ALA A 275 -15.33 -4.62 -6.62
CA ALA A 275 -14.99 -3.20 -6.41
C ALA A 275 -14.41 -2.54 -7.67
N LEU A 276 -13.44 -3.22 -8.31
CA LEU A 276 -12.69 -2.72 -9.47
C LEU A 276 -13.47 -2.80 -10.79
N PHE A 277 -14.26 -3.87 -11.00
CA PHE A 277 -14.95 -4.14 -12.26
C PHE A 277 -16.48 -4.28 -12.06
N PRO A 278 -17.20 -3.15 -11.86
CA PRO A 278 -18.62 -3.18 -11.51
C PRO A 278 -19.55 -3.73 -12.60
N ARG A 279 -19.18 -3.58 -13.88
CA ARG A 279 -20.02 -3.98 -15.02
C ARG A 279 -20.30 -5.49 -15.09
N GLY A 280 -19.46 -6.33 -14.47
CA GLY A 280 -19.61 -7.79 -14.46
C GLY A 280 -20.19 -8.39 -13.16
N ARG A 281 -20.48 -7.58 -12.13
CA ARG A 281 -20.85 -8.08 -10.78
C ARG A 281 -22.08 -9.01 -10.79
N ARG A 282 -23.12 -8.63 -11.53
CA ARG A 282 -24.40 -9.38 -11.56
C ARG A 282 -24.24 -10.75 -12.21
N ALA A 283 -23.56 -10.81 -13.37
CA ALA A 283 -23.28 -12.06 -14.07
C ALA A 283 -22.46 -13.02 -13.20
N ARG A 284 -21.39 -12.53 -12.55
CA ARG A 284 -20.55 -13.36 -11.67
C ARG A 284 -21.33 -13.90 -10.47
N ARG A 285 -22.19 -13.09 -9.86
CA ARG A 285 -23.03 -13.52 -8.73
C ARG A 285 -24.06 -14.57 -9.16
N LEU A 286 -24.67 -14.42 -10.35
CA LEU A 286 -25.58 -15.40 -10.90
C LEU A 286 -24.89 -16.73 -11.20
N VAL A 287 -23.71 -16.69 -11.82
CA VAL A 287 -22.91 -17.88 -12.10
C VAL A 287 -22.51 -18.59 -10.81
N ASN A 288 -22.00 -17.84 -9.82
CA ASN A 288 -21.62 -18.42 -8.53
C ASN A 288 -22.83 -19.00 -7.79
N ALA A 289 -23.98 -18.33 -7.82
CA ALA A 289 -25.23 -18.86 -7.27
C ALA A 289 -25.69 -20.14 -7.98
N ALA A 290 -25.57 -20.21 -9.31
CA ALA A 290 -25.90 -21.39 -10.08
C ALA A 290 -25.00 -22.58 -9.71
N PHE A 291 -23.67 -22.39 -9.64
CA PHE A 291 -22.74 -23.44 -9.21
C PHE A 291 -23.01 -23.91 -7.78
N ARG A 292 -23.30 -22.99 -6.86
CA ARG A 292 -23.70 -23.31 -5.48
C ARG A 292 -24.95 -24.16 -5.40
N VAL A 293 -25.95 -23.87 -6.24
CA VAL A 293 -27.18 -24.67 -6.31
C VAL A 293 -26.91 -26.06 -6.92
N LEU A 294 -26.03 -26.13 -7.92
CA LEU A 294 -25.66 -27.36 -8.63
C LEU A 294 -24.74 -28.31 -7.84
N HIS A 295 -24.07 -27.86 -6.77
CA HIS A 295 -23.18 -28.69 -5.94
C HIS A 295 -23.80 -29.06 -4.58
N PRO A 296 -24.31 -30.30 -4.39
CA PRO A 296 -25.03 -30.73 -3.18
C PRO A 296 -24.21 -30.63 -1.88
N GLY A 297 -22.88 -30.71 -1.96
CA GLY A 297 -21.98 -30.60 -0.80
C GLY A 297 -21.92 -29.20 -0.16
N GLU A 298 -22.38 -28.14 -0.86
CA GLU A 298 -22.40 -26.77 -0.34
C GLU A 298 -23.75 -26.37 0.27
N TRP A 299 -24.78 -27.21 0.13
CA TRP A 299 -26.14 -26.92 0.60
C TRP A 299 -26.22 -26.59 2.09
N PRO A 300 -25.53 -27.29 3.02
CA PRO A 300 -25.58 -26.94 4.44
C PRO A 300 -25.14 -25.50 4.73
N TRP A 301 -24.13 -25.03 3.98
CA TRP A 301 -23.60 -23.67 4.11
C TRP A 301 -24.51 -22.63 3.46
N LEU A 302 -25.21 -22.98 2.37
CA LEU A 302 -26.23 -22.12 1.77
C LEU A 302 -27.39 -21.86 2.72
N TRP A 303 -27.88 -22.90 3.39
CA TRP A 303 -28.93 -22.78 4.41
C TRP A 303 -28.45 -21.94 5.60
N TRP A 304 -27.21 -22.15 6.05
CA TRP A 304 -26.60 -21.37 7.13
C TRP A 304 -26.42 -19.88 6.77
N ASP A 305 -25.87 -19.59 5.59
CA ASP A 305 -25.69 -18.23 5.08
C ASP A 305 -27.06 -17.55 4.89
N ALA A 306 -28.08 -18.25 4.37
CA ALA A 306 -29.44 -17.72 4.21
C ALA A 306 -30.11 -17.40 5.54
N LEU A 307 -29.94 -18.26 6.56
CA LEU A 307 -30.41 -18.00 7.92
C LEU A 307 -29.71 -16.77 8.51
N TRP A 308 -28.40 -16.63 8.31
CA TRP A 308 -27.63 -15.53 8.86
C TRP A 308 -27.90 -14.20 8.14
N ASP A 309 -28.04 -14.21 6.82
CA ASP A 309 -28.43 -13.04 6.03
C ASP A 309 -29.88 -12.64 6.34
N GLY A 310 -30.79 -13.61 6.55
CA GLY A 310 -32.13 -13.38 7.08
C GLY A 310 -32.09 -12.71 8.46
N ALA A 311 -31.28 -13.21 9.38
CA ALA A 311 -31.12 -12.62 10.71
C ALA A 311 -30.55 -11.19 10.64
N ARG A 312 -29.60 -10.91 9.75
CA ARG A 312 -29.07 -9.56 9.52
C ARG A 312 -30.14 -8.63 8.92
N ALA A 313 -30.93 -9.13 7.97
CA ALA A 313 -32.02 -8.37 7.35
C ALA A 313 -33.10 -8.01 8.38
N VAL A 314 -33.48 -8.96 9.26
CA VAL A 314 -34.40 -8.72 10.38
C VAL A 314 -33.83 -7.69 11.34
N ARG A 315 -32.54 -7.75 11.70
CA ARG A 315 -31.88 -6.73 12.54
C ARG A 315 -31.85 -5.36 11.86
N ALA A 316 -31.63 -5.30 10.55
CA ALA A 316 -31.66 -4.05 9.79
C ALA A 316 -33.07 -3.44 9.75
N TRP A 317 -34.10 -4.28 9.55
CA TRP A 317 -35.50 -3.90 9.61
C TRP A 317 -35.91 -3.42 11.00
N ALA A 318 -35.51 -4.13 12.07
CA ALA A 318 -35.77 -3.72 13.44
C ALA A 318 -35.13 -2.36 13.76
N ARG A 319 -33.92 -2.09 13.25
CA ARG A 319 -33.27 -0.78 13.38
C ARG A 319 -34.00 0.33 12.62
N LEU A 320 -34.49 0.05 11.42
CA LEU A 320 -35.27 1.00 10.63
C LEU A 320 -36.63 1.27 11.28
N ALA A 321 -37.34 0.24 11.72
CA ALA A 321 -38.58 0.35 12.48
C ALA A 321 -38.38 1.12 13.78
N GLY A 322 -37.29 0.86 14.52
CA GLY A 322 -36.95 1.61 15.73
C GLY A 322 -36.57 3.07 15.49
N ARG A 323 -36.04 3.42 14.30
CA ARG A 323 -35.84 4.83 13.91
C ARG A 323 -37.16 5.49 13.51
N ALA A 324 -38.01 4.79 12.77
CA ALA A 324 -39.33 5.26 12.38
C ALA A 324 -40.21 5.51 13.60
N ALA A 325 -40.24 4.57 14.56
CA ALA A 325 -40.95 4.69 15.82
C ALA A 325 -40.45 5.87 16.67
N ARG A 326 -39.13 6.06 16.79
CA ARG A 326 -38.54 7.24 17.46
C ARG A 326 -38.89 8.55 16.76
N GLY A 327 -38.90 8.57 15.42
CA GLY A 327 -39.33 9.73 14.64
C GLY A 327 -40.82 10.04 14.82
N LEU A 328 -41.68 9.02 14.89
CA LEU A 328 -43.10 9.15 15.15
C LEU A 328 -43.37 9.64 16.59
N TRP A 329 -42.62 9.11 17.56
CA TRP A 329 -42.71 9.51 18.96
C TRP A 329 -42.23 10.94 19.18
N ALA A 330 -41.17 11.37 18.49
CA ALA A 330 -40.72 12.75 18.50
C ALA A 330 -41.78 13.71 17.91
N ARG A 331 -42.47 13.30 16.83
CA ARG A 331 -43.58 14.07 16.23
C ARG A 331 -44.82 14.12 17.12
N LEU A 332 -45.16 13.02 17.79
CA LEU A 332 -46.26 12.96 18.75
C LEU A 332 -45.96 13.75 20.02
N ALA A 333 -44.74 13.65 20.56
CA ALA A 333 -44.29 14.45 21.69
C ALA A 333 -44.24 15.94 21.37
N ALA A 334 -43.88 16.33 20.14
CA ALA A 334 -43.97 17.71 19.68
C ALA A 334 -45.41 18.21 19.59
N ARG A 335 -46.35 17.37 19.15
CA ARG A 335 -47.79 17.69 19.14
C ARG A 335 -48.41 17.77 20.54
N LEU A 336 -47.98 16.91 21.47
CA LEU A 336 -48.46 16.90 22.85
C LEU A 336 -47.86 18.03 23.72
N ARG A 337 -46.68 18.57 23.34
CA ARG A 337 -46.12 19.79 23.96
C ARG A 337 -46.80 21.08 23.48
N TRP A 338 -47.66 21.02 22.46
CA TRP A 338 -48.50 22.14 22.05
C TRP A 338 -49.79 22.13 22.88
N ARG A 339 -49.73 22.71 24.09
CA ARG A 339 -50.91 23.16 24.83
C ARG A 339 -51.22 24.60 24.38
N PRO A 340 -52.36 24.89 23.74
CA PRO A 340 -52.81 26.26 23.57
C PRO A 340 -53.48 26.69 24.87
N GLY A 341 -52.77 27.49 25.65
CA GLY A 341 -53.32 28.06 26.88
C GLY A 341 -52.46 29.22 27.34
N THR A 342 -52.79 30.42 26.86
CA THR A 342 -53.05 31.66 27.61
C THR A 342 -52.75 32.86 26.72
N GLY A 343 -53.76 33.72 26.52
CA GLY A 343 -53.58 34.99 25.83
C GLY A 343 -54.85 35.51 25.17
N ARG A 344 -55.94 35.66 25.95
CA ARG A 344 -57.03 36.58 25.58
C ARG A 344 -56.42 37.98 25.47
N GLY A 345 -56.35 38.51 24.25
CA GLY A 345 -56.19 39.93 23.97
C GLY A 345 -57.41 40.39 23.17
N ILE A 346 -58.50 40.69 23.88
CA ILE A 346 -59.69 41.33 23.32
C ILE A 346 -59.41 42.84 23.26
N LEU A 347 -59.51 43.37 22.05
CA LEU A 347 -60.03 44.69 21.62
C LEU A 347 -60.31 45.76 22.69
N CYS A 348 -59.83 46.99 22.43
CA CYS A 348 -60.62 48.22 22.19
C CYS A 348 -59.88 49.48 22.65
N GLY A 349 -59.99 50.56 21.86
CA GLY A 349 -59.79 51.94 22.31
C GLY A 349 -58.67 52.67 21.59
#